data_AF-W0GRK3-F1
#
_entry.id   AF-W0GRK3-F1
#
_cell.length_a   1.000
_cell.length_b   1.000
_cell.length_c   1.000
_cell.angle_alpha   90.00
_cell.angle_beta   90.00
_cell.angle_gamma   90.00
#
_symmetry.space_group_name_H-M   'P 1'
#
loop_
_entity.id
_entity.type
_entity.pdbx_description
1 polymer ?
#
loop_
_entity_poly.entity_id
_entity_poly.type
_entity_poly.pdbx_seq_one_letter_code
_entity_poly.pdbx_strand_id
1 'polypeptide(L)'
;MSGMSHHIINGLTKELSHLPKVGIVVVSYFIYLPLSFLIYSTSGLENATFPVLGPVANNLRVALQVIMAFVMALGWINLWSPASGMVPVALGLADVDYVKFFKGTWPILAIMFIVAILLLIIGSYLPMLSKLITC
;
A
#
# COMPACT_ATOMS: atom_id res chain seq x y z
N MET A 1 24.14 -19.16 -2.45
CA MET A 1 22.76 -19.22 -3.01
C MET A 1 22.38 -17.90 -3.71
N SER A 2 23.27 -17.30 -4.51
CA SER A 2 23.11 -15.93 -5.05
C SER A 2 22.85 -15.83 -6.55
N GLY A 3 22.60 -16.95 -7.26
CA GLY A 3 22.36 -16.94 -8.71
C GLY A 3 20.90 -16.72 -9.10
N MET A 4 19.98 -17.49 -8.51
CA MET A 4 18.55 -17.47 -8.89
C MET A 4 17.85 -16.15 -8.56
N SER A 5 18.19 -15.51 -7.43
CA SER A 5 17.63 -14.21 -7.03
C SER A 5 17.99 -13.11 -8.02
N HIS A 6 19.19 -13.13 -8.61
CA HIS A 6 19.58 -12.13 -9.62
C HIS A 6 18.79 -12.26 -10.93
N HIS A 7 18.42 -13.48 -11.34
CA HIS A 7 17.61 -13.68 -12.55
C HIS A 7 16.14 -13.32 -12.33
N ILE A 8 15.59 -13.60 -11.15
CA ILE A 8 14.23 -13.17 -10.78
C ILE A 8 14.17 -11.64 -10.68
N ILE A 9 15.15 -11.02 -10.01
CA ILE A 9 15.21 -9.56 -9.87
C ILE A 9 15.43 -8.88 -11.22
N ASN A 10 16.31 -9.40 -12.10
CA ASN A 10 16.51 -8.82 -13.44
C ASN A 10 15.32 -9.06 -14.38
N GLY A 11 14.62 -10.19 -14.27
CA GLY A 11 13.39 -10.46 -15.03
C GLY A 11 12.25 -9.54 -14.63
N LEU A 12 12.01 -9.39 -13.31
CA LEU A 12 11.05 -8.41 -12.79
C LEU A 12 11.48 -6.99 -13.14
N THR A 13 12.76 -6.66 -13.05
CA THR A 13 13.26 -5.32 -13.41
C THR A 13 13.02 -5.03 -14.89
N LYS A 14 13.16 -6.01 -15.79
CA LYS A 14 12.94 -5.80 -17.25
C LYS A 14 11.47 -5.50 -17.58
N GLU A 15 10.54 -6.19 -16.94
CA GLU A 15 9.09 -5.96 -17.08
C GLU A 15 8.64 -4.67 -16.37
N LEU A 16 9.17 -4.38 -15.18
CA LEU A 16 8.88 -3.15 -14.43
C LEU A 16 9.56 -1.90 -15.01
N SER A 17 10.64 -2.04 -15.80
CA SER A 17 11.34 -0.92 -16.46
C SER A 17 10.52 -0.28 -17.58
N HIS A 18 9.54 -1.01 -18.12
CA HIS A 18 8.63 -0.50 -19.15
C HIS A 18 7.43 0.26 -18.57
N LEU A 19 7.21 0.17 -17.25
CA LEU A 19 6.18 0.91 -16.54
C LEU A 19 6.78 2.20 -15.96
N PRO A 20 6.09 3.35 -16.08
CA PRO A 20 6.49 4.55 -15.35
C PRO A 20 6.53 4.21 -13.85
N LYS A 21 7.48 4.77 -13.09
CA LYS A 21 7.67 4.51 -11.64
C LYS A 21 6.36 4.61 -10.83
N VAL A 22 5.45 5.47 -11.29
CA VAL A 22 4.08 5.63 -10.80
C VAL A 22 3.28 4.32 -10.86
N GLY A 23 3.37 3.55 -11.95
CA GLY A 23 2.69 2.27 -12.12
C GLY A 23 3.14 1.21 -11.12
N ILE A 24 4.43 1.17 -10.78
CA ILE A 24 4.97 0.23 -9.76
C ILE A 24 4.34 0.52 -8.39
N VAL A 25 4.21 1.80 -8.04
CA VAL A 25 3.63 2.24 -6.76
C VAL A 25 2.13 1.91 -6.71
N VAL A 26 1.38 2.20 -7.77
CA VAL A 26 -0.05 1.88 -7.84
C VAL A 26 -0.29 0.37 -7.80
N VAL A 27 0.49 -0.43 -8.53
CA VAL A 27 0.39 -1.90 -8.49
C VAL A 27 0.70 -2.43 -7.09
N SER A 28 1.72 -1.87 -6.41
CA SER A 28 2.02 -2.27 -5.04
C SER A 28 0.87 -1.96 -4.07
N TYR A 29 0.18 -0.83 -4.23
CA TYR A 29 -1.02 -0.49 -3.46
C TYR A 29 -2.14 -1.54 -3.66
N PHE A 30 -2.37 -1.95 -4.91
CA PHE A 30 -3.34 -3.00 -5.23
C PHE A 30 -2.96 -4.38 -4.69
N ILE A 31 -1.68 -4.70 -4.58
CA ILE A 31 -1.21 -5.96 -3.97
C ILE A 31 -1.39 -5.91 -2.46
N TYR A 32 -1.09 -4.78 -1.82
CA TYR A 32 -1.23 -4.64 -0.37
C TYR A 32 -2.69 -4.60 0.08
N LEU A 33 -3.63 -4.10 -0.74
CA LEU A 33 -5.06 -4.09 -0.40
C LEU A 33 -5.65 -5.46 0.03
N PRO A 34 -5.62 -6.51 -0.80
CA PRO A 34 -6.12 -7.82 -0.38
C PRO A 34 -5.25 -8.45 0.72
N LEU A 35 -3.94 -8.18 0.71
CA LEU A 35 -3.00 -8.77 1.66
C LEU A 35 -3.19 -8.21 3.09
N SER A 36 -3.44 -6.91 3.20
CA SER A 36 -3.76 -6.21 4.45
C SER A 36 -5.16 -6.54 4.97
N PHE A 37 -6.08 -6.97 4.12
CA PHE A 37 -7.36 -7.53 4.56
C PHE A 37 -7.16 -8.94 5.18
N LEU A 38 -6.22 -9.72 4.64
CA LEU A 38 -5.92 -11.08 5.10
C LEU A 38 -5.07 -11.09 6.39
N ILE A 39 -4.02 -10.26 6.43
CA ILE A 39 -3.11 -10.12 7.57
C ILE A 39 -3.33 -8.75 8.17
N TYR A 40 -4.24 -8.70 9.14
CA TYR A 40 -4.60 -7.49 9.85
C TYR A 40 -3.55 -7.18 10.94
N SER A 41 -2.33 -6.81 10.53
CA SER A 41 -1.25 -6.36 11.41
C SER A 41 -0.18 -5.63 10.60
N THR A 42 0.11 -4.37 10.95
CA THR A 42 1.15 -3.58 10.28
C THR A 42 2.53 -4.20 10.48
N SER A 43 2.85 -4.68 11.68
CA SER A 43 4.15 -5.30 11.99
C SER A 43 4.30 -6.71 11.43
N GLY A 44 3.22 -7.50 11.42
CA GLY A 44 3.22 -8.85 10.84
C GLY A 44 3.42 -8.84 9.32
N LEU A 45 2.80 -7.88 8.65
CA LEU A 45 2.92 -7.73 7.20
C LEU A 45 4.25 -7.09 6.79
N GLU A 46 4.76 -6.15 7.57
CA GLU A 46 6.10 -5.57 7.40
C GLU A 46 7.20 -6.64 7.49
N ASN A 47 7.18 -7.47 8.54
CA ASN A 47 8.16 -8.54 8.74
C ASN A 47 8.14 -9.57 7.62
N ALA A 48 6.97 -9.84 7.02
CA ALA A 48 6.87 -10.78 5.90
C ALA A 48 7.31 -10.15 4.57
N THR A 49 7.09 -8.85 4.38
CA THR A 49 7.13 -8.24 3.05
C THR A 49 8.40 -7.42 2.78
N PHE A 50 8.88 -6.66 3.75
CA PHE A 50 10.07 -5.82 3.56
C PHE A 50 11.40 -6.57 3.39
N PRO A 51 11.62 -7.77 3.93
CA PRO A 51 12.84 -8.54 3.63
C PRO A 51 12.95 -8.92 2.14
N VAL A 52 11.82 -9.12 1.47
CA VAL A 52 11.75 -9.50 0.06
C VAL A 52 11.70 -8.27 -0.85
N LEU A 53 10.86 -7.30 -0.51
CA LEU A 53 10.66 -6.08 -1.31
C LEU A 53 11.70 -4.99 -1.07
N GLY A 54 12.42 -5.03 0.06
CA GLY A 54 13.51 -4.11 0.39
C GLY A 54 14.60 -4.05 -0.69
N PRO A 55 15.27 -5.16 -1.05
CA PRO A 55 16.31 -5.14 -2.09
C PRO A 55 15.77 -4.77 -3.48
N VAL A 56 14.55 -5.18 -3.83
CA VAL A 56 13.92 -4.84 -5.13
C VAL A 56 13.60 -3.36 -5.21
N ALA A 57 12.99 -2.80 -4.16
CA ALA A 57 12.59 -1.40 -4.14
C ALA A 57 13.78 -0.45 -3.99
N ASN A 58 14.88 -0.89 -3.37
CA ASN A 58 16.12 -0.13 -3.30
C ASN A 58 16.84 -0.09 -4.67
N ASN A 59 16.86 -1.21 -5.40
CA ASN A 59 17.40 -1.28 -6.77
C ASN A 59 16.62 -0.39 -7.75
N LEU A 60 15.29 -0.33 -7.61
CA LEU A 60 14.42 0.53 -8.42
C LEU A 60 14.34 1.98 -7.92
N ARG A 61 14.97 2.29 -6.77
CA ARG A 61 14.89 3.58 -6.06
C ARG A 61 13.45 4.05 -5.77
N VAL A 62 12.55 3.10 -5.50
CA VAL A 62 11.13 3.35 -5.20
C VAL A 62 10.74 2.90 -3.78
N ALA A 63 11.72 2.52 -2.95
CA ALA A 63 11.51 2.01 -1.58
C ALA A 63 10.54 2.86 -0.76
N LEU A 64 10.73 4.19 -0.73
CA LEU A 64 9.86 5.09 0.02
C LEU A 64 8.41 5.07 -0.51
N GLN A 65 8.22 5.04 -1.83
CA GLN A 65 6.87 5.10 -2.40
C GLN A 65 6.10 3.79 -2.19
N VAL A 66 6.80 2.65 -2.21
CA VAL A 66 6.20 1.34 -1.90
C VAL A 66 5.81 1.24 -0.43
N ILE A 67 6.62 1.78 0.49
CA ILE A 67 6.28 1.86 1.93
C ILE A 67 5.07 2.79 2.14
N MET A 68 5.01 3.93 1.43
CA MET A 68 3.86 4.83 1.50
C MET A 68 2.57 4.16 0.96
N ALA A 69 2.66 3.40 -0.13
CA ALA A 69 1.56 2.61 -0.65
C ALA A 69 1.08 1.55 0.35
N PHE A 70 2.00 0.87 1.03
CA PHE A 70 1.70 -0.08 2.10
C PHE A 70 0.92 0.57 3.26
N VAL A 71 1.42 1.69 3.79
CA VAL A 71 0.76 2.40 4.91
C VAL A 71 -0.61 2.94 4.50
N MET A 72 -0.74 3.47 3.27
CA MET A 72 -2.03 3.93 2.72
C MET A 72 -3.04 2.79 2.58
N ALA A 73 -2.62 1.61 2.13
CA ALA A 73 -3.50 0.44 1.97
C ALA A 73 -4.01 -0.05 3.33
N LEU A 74 -3.10 -0.17 4.31
CA LEU A 74 -3.44 -0.52 5.68
C LEU A 74 -4.39 0.50 6.31
N GLY A 75 -4.11 1.79 6.16
CA GLY A 75 -4.96 2.86 6.65
C GLY A 75 -6.39 2.77 6.11
N TRP A 76 -6.54 2.50 4.80
CA TRP A 76 -7.86 2.37 4.17
C TRP A 76 -8.65 1.16 4.69
N ILE A 77 -8.01 -0.01 4.84
CA ILE A 77 -8.67 -1.24 5.31
C ILE A 77 -9.06 -1.13 6.78
N ASN A 78 -8.20 -0.49 7.59
CA ASN A 78 -8.42 -0.34 9.02
C ASN A 78 -9.64 0.54 9.36
N LEU A 79 -10.13 1.35 8.42
CA LEU A 79 -11.28 2.24 8.63
C LEU A 79 -12.63 1.53 8.65
N TRP A 80 -12.74 0.34 8.03
CA TRP A 80 -14.03 -0.32 7.87
C TRP A 80 -14.01 -1.82 8.11
N SER A 81 -12.85 -2.46 8.00
CA SER A 81 -12.75 -3.91 8.13
C SER A 81 -13.25 -4.36 9.51
N PRO A 82 -14.09 -5.41 9.59
CA PRO A 82 -14.53 -5.95 10.87
C PRO A 82 -13.38 -6.62 11.63
N ALA A 83 -12.27 -6.93 10.96
CA ALA A 83 -11.04 -7.41 11.58
C ALA A 83 -10.27 -6.29 12.31
N SER A 84 -10.66 -5.02 12.10
CA SER A 84 -10.10 -3.90 12.84
C SER A 84 -10.57 -3.92 14.28
N GLY A 85 -9.67 -4.09 15.24
CA GLY A 85 -10.06 -4.12 16.66
C GLY A 85 -10.84 -2.89 17.12
N MET A 86 -10.71 -1.73 16.45
CA MET A 86 -11.39 -0.49 16.83
C MET A 86 -12.83 -0.36 16.29
N VAL A 87 -13.14 -0.82 15.07
CA VAL A 87 -14.46 -0.57 14.46
C VAL A 87 -15.60 -1.33 15.15
N PRO A 88 -15.51 -2.65 15.42
CA PRO A 88 -16.53 -3.39 16.16
C PRO A 88 -16.66 -2.90 17.61
N VAL A 89 -15.57 -2.46 18.25
CA VAL A 89 -15.61 -1.91 19.61
C VAL A 89 -16.41 -0.60 19.63
N ALA A 90 -16.17 0.30 18.68
CA ALA A 90 -16.94 1.53 18.56
C ALA A 90 -18.43 1.27 18.24
N LEU A 91 -18.71 0.29 17.37
CA LEU A 91 -20.09 -0.10 17.02
C LEU A 91 -20.84 -0.73 18.20
N GLY A 92 -20.15 -1.50 19.04
CA GLY A 92 -20.73 -2.07 20.26
C GLY A 92 -21.06 -1.01 21.32
N LEU A 93 -20.29 0.08 21.40
CA LEU A 93 -20.59 1.21 22.27
C LEU A 93 -21.75 2.08 21.75
N ALA A 94 -21.90 2.17 20.43
CA ALA A 94 -22.93 2.96 19.78
C ALA A 94 -24.26 2.19 19.55
N ASP A 95 -24.28 0.88 19.81
CA ASP A 95 -25.41 -0.03 19.55
C ASP A 95 -25.91 0.04 18.08
N VAL A 96 -24.96 0.03 17.13
CA VAL A 96 -25.24 0.14 15.69
C VAL A 96 -24.85 -1.14 14.95
N ASP A 97 -25.76 -1.64 14.11
CA ASP A 97 -25.48 -2.76 13.20
C ASP A 97 -24.32 -2.45 12.24
N TYR A 98 -23.42 -3.43 12.04
CA TYR A 98 -22.31 -3.33 11.08
C TYR A 98 -22.79 -2.99 9.66
N VAL A 99 -23.94 -3.53 9.25
CA VAL A 99 -24.51 -3.27 7.90
C VAL A 99 -24.96 -1.81 7.75
N LYS A 100 -25.52 -1.20 8.80
CA LYS A 100 -25.91 0.22 8.80
C LYS A 100 -24.69 1.12 8.77
N PHE A 101 -23.67 0.78 9.56
CA PHE A 101 -22.39 1.45 9.54
C PHE A 101 -21.77 1.38 8.14
N PHE A 102 -21.63 0.19 7.57
CA PHE A 102 -21.00 0.03 6.26
C PHE A 102 -21.73 0.82 5.16
N LYS A 103 -23.08 0.82 5.16
CA LYS A 103 -23.87 1.64 4.24
C LYS A 103 -23.65 3.14 4.42
N GLY A 104 -23.48 3.62 5.66
CA GLY A 104 -23.17 5.02 5.97
C GLY A 104 -21.75 5.42 5.59
N THR A 105 -20.78 4.53 5.80
CA THR A 105 -19.36 4.80 5.61
C THR A 105 -18.89 4.53 4.18
N TRP A 106 -19.61 3.72 3.40
CA TRP A 106 -19.29 3.39 2.00
C TRP A 106 -18.94 4.61 1.11
N PRO A 107 -19.72 5.72 1.07
CA PRO A 107 -19.36 6.88 0.26
C PRO A 107 -18.03 7.51 0.70
N ILE A 108 -17.77 7.56 2.01
CA ILE A 108 -16.51 8.09 2.56
C ILE A 108 -15.34 7.18 2.19
N LEU A 109 -15.51 5.86 2.29
CA LEU A 109 -14.50 4.88 1.91
C LEU A 109 -14.12 4.97 0.43
N ALA A 110 -15.11 5.15 -0.45
CA ALA A 110 -14.88 5.34 -1.88
C ALA A 110 -14.09 6.63 -2.15
N ILE A 111 -14.43 7.73 -1.47
CA ILE A 111 -13.68 9.00 -1.60
C ILE A 111 -12.24 8.82 -1.09
N MET A 112 -12.04 8.18 0.07
CA MET A 112 -10.70 7.94 0.61
C MET A 112 -9.86 7.04 -0.29
N PHE A 113 -10.47 6.07 -0.97
CA PHE A 113 -9.78 5.22 -1.95
C PHE A 113 -9.27 6.03 -3.14
N ILE A 114 -10.13 6.88 -3.71
CA ILE A 114 -9.76 7.76 -4.84
C ILE A 114 -8.66 8.74 -4.42
N VAL A 115 -8.80 9.33 -3.23
CA VAL A 115 -7.80 10.26 -2.66
C VAL A 115 -6.46 9.56 -2.43
N ALA A 116 -6.46 8.31 -1.93
CA ALA A 116 -5.24 7.52 -1.76
C ALA A 116 -4.53 7.28 -3.10
N ILE A 117 -5.26 6.90 -4.15
CA ILE A 117 -4.69 6.72 -5.49
C ILE A 117 -4.11 8.04 -6.02
N LEU A 118 -4.84 9.15 -5.91
CA LEU A 118 -4.36 10.48 -6.33
C LEU A 118 -3.10 10.89 -5.57
N LEU A 119 -3.08 10.73 -4.25
CA LEU A 119 -1.91 11.02 -3.41
C LEU A 119 -0.71 10.12 -3.75
N LEU A 120 -0.92 8.85 -4.08
CA LEU A 120 0.15 7.96 -4.51
C LEU A 120 0.70 8.35 -5.88
N ILE A 121 -0.16 8.78 -6.81
CA ILE A 121 0.26 9.30 -8.11
C ILE A 121 1.12 10.56 -7.91
N ILE A 122 0.60 11.56 -7.17
CA ILE A 122 1.30 12.82 -6.88
C ILE A 122 2.61 12.57 -6.11
N GLY A 123 2.55 11.74 -5.07
CA GLY A 123 3.69 11.36 -4.24
C GLY A 123 4.75 10.56 -5.00
N SER A 124 4.39 9.90 -6.10
CA SER A 124 5.36 9.25 -7.00
C SER A 124 6.11 10.24 -7.88
N TYR A 125 5.51 11.39 -8.20
CA TYR A 125 6.17 12.47 -8.95
C TYR A 125 7.07 13.36 -8.07
N LEU A 126 6.74 13.53 -6.79
CA LEU A 126 7.50 14.40 -5.86
C LEU A 126 8.99 14.04 -5.66
N PRO A 127 9.42 12.77 -5.52
CA PRO A 127 10.84 12.40 -5.42
C PRO A 127 11.59 12.56 -6.75
N MET A 128 10.88 12.72 -7.88
CA MET A 128 11.48 13.12 -9.16
C MET A 128 11.81 14.62 -9.14
N LEU A 129 11.01 15.43 -8.44
CA LEU A 129 11.21 16.88 -8.26
C LEU A 129 12.31 17.20 -7.23
N SER A 130 12.42 16.43 -6.14
CA SER A 130 13.48 16.60 -5.13
C SER A 130 14.89 16.45 -5.74
N LYS A 131 15.06 15.54 -6.72
CA LYS A 131 16.33 15.36 -7.44
C LYS A 131 16.73 16.54 -8.34
N LEU A 132 15.81 17.43 -8.68
CA LEU A 132 16.09 18.66 -9.44
C LEU A 132 16.50 19.84 -8.55
N ILE A 133 16.27 19.75 -7.23
CA ILE A 133 16.55 20.82 -6.26
C ILE A 133 17.83 20.54 -5.45
N THR A 134 18.30 19.29 -5.38
CA THR A 134 19.54 18.91 -4.68
C THR A 134 20.78 18.88 -5.60
N CYS A 135 20.80 19.69 -6.66
CA CYS A 135 22.02 19.97 -7.44
C CYS A 135 22.74 21.20 -6.90
#